data_AF-A0A5A9EXP4-F1
#
_entry.id   AF-A0A5A9EXP4-F1
#
_cell.length_a   1.000
_cell.length_b   1.000
_cell.length_c   1.000
_cell.angle_alpha   90.00
_cell.angle_beta   90.00
_cell.angle_gamma   90.00
#
_symmetry.space_group_name_H-M   'P 1'
#
loop_
_entity.id
_entity.type
_entity.pdbx_description
1 polymer ?
#
loop_
_entity_poly.entity_id
_entity_poly.type
_entity_poly.pdbx_seq_one_letter_code
_entity_poly.pdbx_strand_id
1 'polypeptide(L)'
;MRLRIEIVRSVVIGMPAGWWKHVTSVDLSKRDGHAFEGAFLDSGAHDLPIGAVLVEKAPAGTITQPVYTGTAYVLQPNGTLLAQKKVANWTRDFLQLREAVSMALVTARHLSANLLVEASSHQKQSTPHPSQGVSCFSLEAVTDEVLVAEMRRRPDVWRLFSDMELVEVMEARGYRL
;
A
#
# COMPACT_ATOMS: atom_id res chain seq x y z
N MET A 1 9.16 12.34 -2.47
CA MET A 1 10.21 11.72 -3.32
C MET A 1 9.54 10.86 -4.40
N ARG A 2 10.04 10.89 -5.64
CA ARG A 2 9.55 10.06 -6.75
C ARG A 2 10.67 9.15 -7.26
N LEU A 3 10.31 7.96 -7.72
CA LEU A 3 11.22 7.00 -8.33
C LEU A 3 10.70 6.64 -9.73
N ARG A 4 11.64 6.49 -10.66
CA ARG A 4 11.35 6.05 -12.01
C ARG A 4 11.33 4.52 -12.01
N ILE A 5 10.19 3.93 -12.38
CA ILE A 5 10.05 2.49 -12.56
C ILE A 5 9.72 2.17 -14.01
N GLU A 6 10.09 0.98 -14.48
CA GLU A 6 9.75 0.49 -15.81
C GLU A 6 8.64 -0.57 -15.71
N ILE A 7 7.54 -0.35 -16.44
CA ILE A 7 6.41 -1.27 -16.52
C ILE A 7 6.45 -1.98 -17.86
N VAL A 8 6.38 -3.31 -17.82
CA VAL A 8 6.25 -4.16 -19.01
C VAL A 8 4.89 -4.85 -18.94
N ARG A 9 4.06 -4.65 -19.98
CA ARG A 9 2.75 -5.32 -20.02
C ARG A 9 2.93 -6.77 -20.47
N SER A 10 2.33 -7.67 -19.72
CA SER A 10 2.22 -9.08 -20.10
C SER A 10 1.27 -9.24 -21.29
N VAL A 11 1.77 -9.82 -22.38
CA VAL A 11 1.01 -10.11 -23.60
C VAL A 11 1.05 -11.61 -23.85
N VAL A 12 -0.11 -12.22 -24.01
CA VAL A 12 -0.25 -13.62 -24.45
C VAL A 12 -0.98 -13.60 -25.78
N ILE A 13 -0.41 -14.23 -26.80
CA ILE A 13 -0.97 -14.26 -28.16
C ILE A 13 -2.39 -14.85 -28.10
N GLY A 14 -3.36 -14.14 -28.70
CA GLY A 14 -4.76 -14.56 -28.72
C GLY A 14 -5.55 -14.24 -27.45
N MET A 15 -4.95 -13.58 -26.45
CA MET A 15 -5.66 -13.10 -25.26
C MET A 15 -5.67 -11.56 -25.20
N PRO A 16 -6.73 -10.94 -24.64
CA PRO A 16 -6.71 -9.52 -24.36
C PRO A 16 -5.53 -9.14 -23.47
N ALA A 17 -4.88 -8.03 -23.79
CA ALA A 17 -3.74 -7.54 -23.02
C ALA A 17 -4.14 -7.26 -21.57
N GLY A 18 -3.20 -7.55 -20.67
CA GLY A 18 -3.31 -7.11 -19.29
C GLY A 18 -3.20 -5.59 -19.16
N TRP A 19 -3.42 -5.09 -17.94
CA TRP A 19 -3.21 -3.69 -17.64
C TRP A 19 -2.52 -3.50 -16.29
N TRP A 20 -1.87 -2.36 -16.16
CA TRP A 20 -1.30 -1.85 -14.92
C TRP A 20 -2.01 -0.57 -14.53
N LYS A 21 -2.23 -0.37 -13.23
CA LYS A 21 -2.86 0.84 -12.70
C LYS A 21 -2.15 1.31 -11.45
N HIS A 22 -1.77 2.58 -11.42
CA HIS A 22 -1.43 3.26 -10.17
C HIS A 22 -2.72 3.64 -9.47
N VAL A 23 -2.99 3.01 -8.34
CA VAL A 23 -4.23 3.14 -7.60
C VAL A 23 -4.09 4.23 -6.54
N THR A 24 -5.06 5.14 -6.48
CA THR A 24 -5.12 6.24 -5.52
C THR A 24 -6.27 6.11 -4.52
N SER A 25 -7.33 5.41 -4.93
CA SER A 25 -8.52 5.10 -4.13
C SER A 25 -9.13 3.77 -4.57
N VAL A 26 -9.89 3.16 -3.67
CA VAL A 26 -10.64 1.92 -3.94
C VAL A 26 -12.11 2.14 -3.61
N ASP A 27 -12.97 1.87 -4.59
CA ASP A 27 -14.41 1.86 -4.43
C ASP A 27 -14.88 0.47 -3.99
N LEU A 28 -15.24 0.36 -2.71
CA LEU A 28 -15.67 -0.90 -2.10
C LEU A 28 -17.08 -1.35 -2.54
N SER A 29 -17.82 -0.53 -3.28
CA SER A 29 -19.11 -0.94 -3.84
C SER A 29 -18.96 -1.78 -5.11
N LYS A 30 -17.87 -1.60 -5.86
CA LYS A 30 -17.62 -2.26 -7.16
C LYS A 30 -16.94 -3.61 -6.99
N ARG A 31 -17.36 -4.60 -7.79
CA ARG A 31 -16.87 -5.99 -7.75
C ARG A 31 -15.99 -6.37 -8.95
N ASP A 32 -15.49 -5.38 -9.68
CA ASP A 32 -14.68 -5.55 -10.87
C ASP A 32 -13.52 -4.55 -10.90
N GLY A 33 -12.73 -4.56 -11.99
CA GLY A 33 -11.56 -3.69 -12.14
C GLY A 33 -11.85 -2.19 -12.03
N HIS A 34 -13.11 -1.74 -12.14
CA HIS A 34 -13.48 -0.33 -11.94
C HIS A 34 -13.48 0.08 -10.46
N ALA A 35 -13.35 -0.87 -9.53
CA ALA A 35 -13.15 -0.58 -8.12
C ALA A 35 -11.81 0.14 -7.87
N PHE A 36 -10.80 -0.08 -8.71
CA PHE A 36 -9.51 0.57 -8.58
C PHE A 36 -9.53 1.91 -9.30
N GLU A 37 -9.44 3.01 -8.57
CA GLU A 37 -9.40 4.36 -9.13
C GLU A 37 -7.96 4.88 -9.20
N GLY A 38 -7.66 5.67 -10.23
CA GLY A 38 -6.31 6.18 -10.49
C GLY A 38 -5.93 6.07 -11.97
N ALA A 39 -4.63 6.16 -12.25
CA ALA A 39 -4.10 6.25 -13.62
C ALA A 39 -3.68 4.87 -14.17
N PHE A 40 -4.11 4.55 -15.39
CA PHE A 40 -3.54 3.41 -16.12
C PHE A 40 -2.10 3.70 -16.51
N LEU A 41 -1.26 2.67 -16.45
CA LEU A 41 0.14 2.75 -16.83
C LEU A 41 0.35 1.93 -18.11
N ASP A 42 0.84 2.60 -19.15
CA ASP A 42 1.30 1.96 -20.38
C ASP A 42 2.67 1.33 -20.18
N SER A 43 3.12 0.55 -21.16
CA SER A 43 4.49 0.03 -21.12
C SER A 43 5.51 1.16 -21.25
N GLY A 44 6.58 1.10 -20.47
CA GLY A 44 7.63 2.11 -20.43
C GLY A 44 7.90 2.62 -19.02
N ALA A 45 8.63 3.73 -18.95
CA ALA A 45 9.08 4.30 -17.68
C ALA A 45 8.07 5.32 -17.11
N HIS A 46 7.84 5.24 -15.80
CA HIS A 46 6.90 6.08 -15.06
C HIS A 46 7.53 6.60 -13.78
N ASP A 47 7.33 7.90 -13.50
CA ASP A 47 7.77 8.52 -12.26
C ASP A 47 6.66 8.48 -11.22
N LEU A 48 6.79 7.58 -10.23
CA LEU A 48 5.79 7.36 -9.19
C LEU A 48 6.31 7.74 -7.80
N PRO A 49 5.45 8.20 -6.88
CA PRO A 49 5.86 8.46 -5.50
C PRO A 49 6.20 7.15 -4.78
N ILE A 50 7.14 7.21 -3.84
CA ILE A 50 7.38 6.08 -2.92
C ILE A 50 6.11 5.77 -2.14
N GLY A 51 5.84 4.48 -1.95
CA GLY A 51 4.58 4.00 -1.40
C GLY A 51 3.45 3.92 -2.43
N ALA A 52 3.67 4.28 -3.70
CA ALA A 52 2.66 4.11 -4.74
C ALA A 52 2.15 2.67 -4.76
N VAL A 53 0.82 2.53 -4.76
CA VAL A 53 0.15 1.24 -4.83
C VAL A 53 -0.21 0.96 -6.27
N LEU A 54 0.21 -0.21 -6.75
CA LEU A 54 0.06 -0.62 -8.14
C LEU A 54 -0.76 -1.90 -8.19
N VAL A 55 -1.63 -2.00 -9.20
CA VAL A 55 -2.36 -3.24 -9.49
C VAL A 55 -2.04 -3.66 -10.90
N GLU A 56 -1.60 -4.91 -11.03
CA GLU A 56 -1.47 -5.60 -12.30
C GLU A 56 -2.64 -6.57 -12.48
N LYS A 57 -3.31 -6.48 -13.63
CA LYS A 57 -4.17 -7.56 -14.14
C LYS A 57 -3.45 -8.16 -15.35
N ALA A 58 -2.94 -9.38 -15.23
CA ALA A 58 -2.20 -10.05 -16.28
C ALA A 58 -2.97 -11.24 -16.86
N PRO A 59 -2.95 -11.46 -18.19
CA PRO A 59 -3.49 -12.68 -18.79
C PRO A 59 -2.67 -13.89 -18.34
N ALA A 60 -3.35 -15.00 -18.07
CA ALA A 60 -2.76 -16.26 -17.65
C ALA A 60 -3.57 -17.45 -18.21
N GLY A 61 -3.01 -18.65 -18.10
CA GLY A 61 -3.63 -19.87 -18.65
C GLY A 61 -3.42 -20.01 -20.16
N THR A 62 -4.37 -20.64 -20.83
CA THR A 62 -4.29 -20.97 -22.26
C THR A 62 -5.39 -20.25 -23.05
N ILE A 63 -5.26 -20.22 -24.37
CA ILE A 63 -6.30 -19.65 -25.27
C ILE A 63 -7.66 -20.34 -25.05
N THR A 64 -7.65 -21.65 -24.77
CA THR A 64 -8.88 -22.44 -24.55
C THR A 64 -9.45 -22.29 -23.15
N GLN A 65 -8.64 -21.88 -22.17
CA GLN A 65 -9.05 -21.65 -20.78
C GLN A 65 -8.42 -20.34 -20.28
N PRO A 66 -8.90 -19.19 -20.78
CA PRO A 66 -8.32 -17.91 -20.43
C PRO A 66 -8.65 -17.57 -18.98
N VAL A 67 -7.62 -17.31 -18.19
CA VAL A 67 -7.76 -16.76 -16.84
C VAL A 67 -6.95 -15.47 -16.73
N TYR A 68 -7.24 -14.68 -15.70
CA TYR A 68 -6.43 -13.52 -15.38
C TYR A 68 -5.92 -13.67 -13.96
N THR A 69 -4.66 -13.33 -13.75
CA THR A 69 -4.11 -13.14 -12.41
C THR A 69 -4.18 -11.69 -12.02
N GLY A 70 -4.25 -11.42 -10.72
CA GLY A 70 -4.16 -10.08 -10.17
C GLY A 70 -3.03 -10.00 -9.16
N THR A 71 -2.23 -8.94 -9.22
CA THR A 71 -1.18 -8.70 -8.22
C THR A 71 -1.22 -7.25 -7.75
N ALA A 72 -1.21 -7.06 -6.44
CA ALA A 72 -1.06 -5.77 -5.80
C ALA A 72 0.40 -5.57 -5.39
N TYR A 73 0.99 -4.44 -5.77
CA TYR A 73 2.37 -4.07 -5.45
C TYR A 73 2.42 -2.75 -4.70
N VAL A 74 3.47 -2.57 -3.90
CA VAL A 74 3.83 -1.29 -3.28
C VAL A 74 5.25 -0.93 -3.69
N LEU A 75 5.43 0.29 -4.18
CA LEU A 75 6.74 0.83 -4.55
C LEU A 75 7.56 1.17 -3.30
N GLN A 76 8.67 0.45 -3.12
CA GLN A 76 9.58 0.62 -2.00
C GLN A 76 10.56 1.78 -2.21
N PRO A 77 11.19 2.32 -1.14
CA PRO A 77 12.16 3.42 -1.25
C PRO A 77 13.40 3.11 -2.10
N ASN A 78 13.74 1.83 -2.26
CA ASN A 78 14.86 1.36 -3.08
C ASN A 78 14.49 1.16 -4.56
N GLY A 79 13.25 1.51 -4.96
CA GLY A 79 12.77 1.37 -6.35
C GLY A 79 12.21 -0.01 -6.69
N THR A 80 12.17 -0.96 -5.76
CA THR A 80 11.58 -2.28 -6.02
C THR A 80 10.06 -2.29 -5.81
N LEU A 81 9.39 -3.21 -6.51
CA LEU A 81 7.97 -3.47 -6.32
C LEU A 81 7.78 -4.67 -5.38
N LEU A 82 7.27 -4.42 -4.18
CA LEU A 82 6.94 -5.47 -3.22
C LEU A 82 5.51 -5.95 -3.44
N ALA A 83 5.33 -7.21 -3.83
CA ALA A 83 4.02 -7.82 -3.97
C ALA A 83 3.36 -7.99 -2.59
N GLN A 84 2.18 -7.42 -2.40
CA GLN A 84 1.37 -7.51 -1.18
C GLN A 84 0.39 -8.68 -1.24
N LYS A 85 -0.22 -8.90 -2.41
CA LYS A 85 -1.19 -9.98 -2.63
C LYS A 85 -1.16 -10.38 -4.09
N LYS A 86 -1.18 -11.68 -4.34
CA LYS A 86 -1.36 -12.27 -5.67
C LYS A 86 -2.58 -13.17 -5.64
N VAL A 87 -3.44 -13.05 -6.65
CA VAL A 87 -4.61 -13.90 -6.85
C VAL A 87 -4.50 -14.63 -8.18
N ALA A 88 -4.78 -15.93 -8.16
CA ALA A 88 -4.64 -16.80 -9.32
C ALA A 88 -5.81 -16.66 -10.31
N ASN A 89 -7.00 -16.33 -9.80
CA ASN A 89 -8.19 -16.09 -10.61
C ASN A 89 -8.80 -14.74 -10.24
N TRP A 90 -8.56 -13.74 -11.09
CA TRP A 90 -9.04 -12.37 -10.94
C TRP A 90 -10.55 -12.33 -10.68
N THR A 91 -11.34 -13.09 -11.44
CA THR A 91 -12.79 -13.05 -11.36
C THR A 91 -13.30 -13.62 -10.03
N ARG A 92 -12.75 -14.76 -9.60
CA ARG A 92 -13.19 -15.44 -8.38
C ARG A 92 -12.67 -14.76 -7.12
N ASP A 93 -11.41 -14.35 -7.15
CA ASP A 93 -10.66 -13.93 -5.97
C ASP A 93 -10.51 -12.39 -5.91
N PHE A 94 -11.28 -11.66 -6.74
CA PHE A 94 -11.23 -10.20 -6.89
C PHE A 94 -11.31 -9.45 -5.56
N LEU A 95 -12.26 -9.84 -4.70
CA LEU A 95 -12.55 -9.12 -3.45
C LEU A 95 -11.35 -9.15 -2.50
N GLN A 96 -10.63 -10.28 -2.44
CA GLN A 96 -9.41 -10.40 -1.62
C GLN A 96 -8.30 -9.48 -2.12
N LEU A 97 -8.15 -9.36 -3.45
CA LEU A 97 -7.18 -8.43 -4.04
C LEU A 97 -7.58 -6.98 -3.72
N ARG A 98 -8.86 -6.65 -3.86
CA ARG A 98 -9.39 -5.31 -3.59
C ARG A 98 -9.14 -4.87 -2.15
N GLU A 99 -9.39 -5.76 -1.18
CA GLU A 99 -9.13 -5.51 0.23
C GLU A 99 -7.64 -5.29 0.51
N ALA A 100 -6.77 -6.13 -0.04
CA ALA A 100 -5.32 -5.95 0.09
C ALA A 100 -4.83 -4.61 -0.48
N VAL A 101 -5.39 -4.16 -1.61
CA VAL A 101 -5.08 -2.84 -2.20
C VAL A 101 -5.57 -1.71 -1.29
N SER A 102 -6.77 -1.84 -0.72
CA SER A 102 -7.32 -0.85 0.23
C SER A 102 -6.42 -0.72 1.46
N MET A 103 -5.98 -1.84 2.04
CA MET A 103 -5.05 -1.84 3.17
C MET A 103 -3.70 -1.23 2.79
N ALA A 104 -3.14 -1.63 1.64
CA ALA A 104 -1.86 -1.08 1.16
C ALA A 104 -1.91 0.44 0.98
N LEU A 105 -3.04 1.00 0.52
CA LEU A 105 -3.21 2.46 0.42
C LEU A 105 -3.20 3.16 1.77
N VAL A 106 -3.79 2.56 2.80
CA VAL A 106 -3.74 3.09 4.17
C VAL A 106 -2.29 3.10 4.66
N THR A 107 -1.59 1.96 4.55
CA THR A 107 -0.18 1.84 4.96
C THR A 107 0.74 2.82 4.20
N ALA A 108 0.54 2.96 2.89
CA ALA A 108 1.33 3.87 2.04
C ALA A 108 1.20 5.35 2.45
N ARG A 109 -0.01 5.76 2.86
CA ARG A 109 -0.25 7.13 3.37
C ARG A 109 0.53 7.38 4.66
N HIS A 110 0.59 6.41 5.57
CA HIS A 110 1.37 6.51 6.79
C HIS A 110 2.89 6.55 6.53
N LEU A 111 3.40 5.72 5.61
CA LEU A 111 4.81 5.75 5.22
C LEU A 111 5.21 7.11 4.63
N SER A 112 4.36 7.68 3.78
CA SER A 112 4.60 9.00 3.18
C SER A 112 4.61 10.11 4.23
N ALA A 113 3.73 10.05 5.23
CA ALA A 113 3.69 11.01 6.33
C ALA A 113 4.97 10.96 7.18
N ASN A 114 5.44 9.75 7.52
CA ASN A 114 6.65 9.58 8.33
C ASN A 114 7.91 10.08 7.61
N LEU A 115 8.05 9.81 6.31
CA LEU A 115 9.19 10.30 5.51
C LEU A 115 9.24 11.83 5.43
N LEU A 116 8.10 12.51 5.46
CA LEU A 116 8.04 13.98 5.48
C LEU A 116 8.52 14.55 6.82
N VAL A 117 8.25 13.86 7.93
CA VAL A 117 8.70 14.26 9.27
C VAL A 117 10.22 14.12 9.38
N GLU A 118 10.80 13.02 8.91
CA GLU A 118 12.26 12.80 8.91
C GLU A 118 13.01 13.79 7.99
N ALA A 119 12.45 14.10 6.82
CA ALA A 119 13.04 15.12 5.94
C ALA A 119 13.04 16.52 6.60
N SER A 120 12.04 16.82 7.43
CA SER A 120 11.91 18.11 8.10
C SER A 120 12.81 18.24 9.33
N SER A 121 13.13 17.13 10.01
CA SER A 121 13.98 17.14 11.22
C SER A 121 15.47 17.37 10.89
N HIS A 122 15.92 17.02 9.69
CA HIS A 122 17.31 17.26 9.26
C HIS A 122 17.62 18.71 8.86
N GLN A 123 16.64 19.61 8.80
CA GLN A 123 16.84 20.98 8.33
C GLN A 123 17.14 22.01 9.45
N LYS A 124 17.25 21.59 10.72
CA LYS A 124 17.60 22.46 11.87
C LYS A 124 18.91 22.06 12.56
N GLN A 125 20.00 22.02 11.81
CA GLN A 125 21.36 22.16 12.36
C GLN A 125 22.04 23.41 11.78
N SER A 126 21.39 24.56 11.92
CA SER A 126 22.09 25.85 11.90
C SER A 126 22.82 25.99 13.24
N THR A 127 24.13 26.14 13.16
CA THR A 127 25.11 26.32 14.24
C THR A 127 24.54 27.06 15.47
N PRO A 128 24.66 26.50 16.68
CA PRO A 128 24.23 27.17 17.90
C PRO A 128 25.11 28.40 18.14
N HIS A 129 24.48 29.58 18.16
CA HIS A 129 25.09 30.78 18.72
C HIS A 129 25.02 30.65 20.26
N PRO A 130 26.13 30.74 21.00
CA PRO A 130 26.13 30.52 22.44
C PRO A 130 25.59 31.75 23.18
N SER A 131 24.28 31.87 23.30
CA SER A 131 23.64 32.59 24.41
C SER A 131 22.12 32.42 24.33
N GLN A 132 21.58 31.63 25.26
CA GLN A 132 20.21 31.61 25.80
C GLN A 132 19.60 30.20 25.78
N GLY A 133 19.27 29.74 26.99
CA GLY A 133 18.72 28.43 27.26
C GLY A 133 17.35 28.26 26.64
N VAL A 134 17.18 27.17 25.89
CA VAL A 134 15.88 26.74 25.39
C VAL A 134 15.60 25.34 25.93
N SER A 135 14.44 25.24 26.58
CA SER A 135 13.87 24.02 27.14
C SER A 135 13.57 23.02 26.02
N CYS A 136 14.09 21.80 26.16
CA CYS A 136 13.84 20.69 25.25
C CYS A 136 12.37 20.26 25.32
N PHE A 137 11.70 20.20 24.16
CA PHE A 137 10.52 19.36 23.99
C PHE A 137 10.93 18.11 23.22
N SER A 138 10.84 16.95 23.87
CA SER A 138 10.98 15.65 23.23
C SER A 138 9.70 15.32 22.48
N LEU A 139 9.80 15.06 21.17
CA LEU A 139 8.71 14.44 20.41
C LEU A 139 8.74 12.95 20.75
N GLU A 140 7.72 12.48 21.49
CA GLU A 140 7.54 11.06 21.75
C GLU A 140 7.31 10.31 20.43
N ALA A 141 8.06 9.22 20.25
CA ALA A 141 7.88 8.29 19.16
C ALA A 141 6.41 7.85 19.11
N VAL A 142 5.83 7.77 17.91
CA VAL A 142 4.53 7.13 17.71
C VAL A 142 4.68 5.66 18.09
N THR A 143 4.37 5.34 19.34
CA THR A 143 4.34 3.98 19.88
C THR A 143 3.08 3.27 19.38
N ASP A 144 3.08 1.94 19.41
CA ASP A 144 1.95 1.07 19.08
C ASP A 144 0.63 1.48 19.79
N GLU A 145 0.71 2.25 20.87
CA GLU A 145 -0.43 2.81 21.60
C GLU A 145 -1.27 3.80 20.79
N VAL A 146 -0.66 4.58 19.88
CA VAL A 146 -1.41 5.50 19.01
C VAL A 146 -2.24 4.73 17.98
N LEU A 147 -1.70 3.62 17.47
CA LEU A 147 -2.42 2.73 16.56
C LEU A 147 -3.62 2.08 17.27
N VAL A 148 -3.41 1.60 18.50
CA VAL A 148 -4.46 1.02 19.35
C VAL A 148 -5.52 2.06 19.74
N ALA A 149 -5.11 3.31 20.03
CA ALA A 149 -6.02 4.40 20.38
C ALA A 149 -6.89 4.83 19.18
N GLU A 150 -6.32 4.88 17.99
CA GLU A 150 -7.06 5.22 16.76
C GLU A 150 -8.01 4.08 16.34
N MET A 151 -7.60 2.82 16.53
CA MET A 151 -8.47 1.65 16.36
C MET A 151 -9.66 1.66 17.34
N ARG A 152 -9.49 2.13 18.59
CA ARG A 152 -10.60 2.29 19.55
C ARG A 152 -11.59 3.40 19.16
N ARG A 153 -11.16 4.42 18.42
CA ARG A 153 -12.03 5.53 17.96
C ARG A 153 -12.90 5.16 16.75
N ARG A 154 -12.60 4.06 16.06
CA ARG A 154 -13.27 3.64 14.82
C ARG A 154 -13.79 2.20 14.90
N PRO A 155 -14.94 1.95 15.57
CA PRO A 155 -15.52 0.62 15.75
C PRO A 155 -15.92 -0.07 14.42
N ASP A 156 -15.99 0.67 13.32
CA ASP A 156 -16.17 0.16 11.96
C ASP A 156 -14.94 -0.61 11.44
N VAL A 157 -13.74 -0.26 11.92
CA VAL A 157 -12.49 -0.95 11.57
C VAL A 157 -12.37 -2.32 12.26
N TRP A 158 -13.06 -2.52 13.38
CA TRP A 158 -13.08 -3.80 14.11
C TRP A 158 -13.73 -4.94 13.32
N ARG A 159 -14.62 -4.64 12.38
CA ARG A 159 -15.31 -5.64 11.56
C ARG A 159 -14.47 -6.21 10.42
N LEU A 160 -13.24 -5.68 10.21
CA LEU A 160 -12.36 -6.06 9.11
C LEU A 160 -11.31 -7.10 9.52
N PHE A 161 -11.17 -7.40 10.80
CA PHE A 161 -10.38 -8.54 11.25
C PHE A 161 -11.34 -9.70 11.50
N SER A 162 -11.05 -10.86 10.92
CA SER A 162 -11.69 -12.08 11.41
C SER A 162 -11.30 -12.25 12.88
N ASP A 163 -12.23 -12.66 13.75
CA ASP A 163 -11.98 -12.78 15.20
C ASP A 163 -10.72 -13.62 15.53
N MET A 164 -10.31 -14.49 14.60
CA MET A 164 -9.14 -15.35 14.71
C MET A 164 -7.81 -14.62 14.43
N GLU A 165 -7.76 -13.74 13.41
CA GLU A 165 -6.53 -13.00 13.06
C GLU A 165 -6.18 -11.94 14.12
N LEU A 166 -7.19 -11.38 14.80
CA LEU A 166 -6.96 -10.40 15.85
C LEU A 166 -6.33 -11.05 17.10
N VAL A 167 -6.82 -12.23 17.48
CA VAL A 167 -6.27 -12.99 18.63
C VAL A 167 -4.83 -13.39 18.36
N GLU A 168 -4.52 -13.92 17.17
CA GLU A 168 -3.16 -14.31 16.82
C GLU A 168 -2.20 -13.12 16.79
N VAL A 169 -2.62 -11.96 16.27
CA VAL A 169 -1.79 -10.75 16.25
C VAL A 169 -1.59 -10.18 17.66
N MET A 170 -2.59 -10.26 18.53
CA MET A 170 -2.48 -9.78 19.92
C MET A 170 -1.64 -10.71 20.80
N GLU A 171 -1.81 -12.03 20.67
CA GLU A 171 -1.00 -13.02 21.38
C GLU A 171 0.47 -13.00 20.93
N ALA A 172 0.72 -12.90 19.61
CA ALA A 172 2.08 -12.80 19.06
C ALA A 172 2.83 -11.55 19.54
N ARG A 173 2.11 -10.52 20.01
CA ARG A 173 2.66 -9.27 20.54
C ARG A 173 2.64 -9.20 22.07
N GLY A 174 2.29 -10.29 22.75
CA GLY A 174 2.36 -10.40 24.20
C GLY A 174 1.21 -9.71 24.96
N TYR A 175 0.17 -9.27 24.26
CA TYR A 175 -1.04 -8.78 24.92
C TYR A 175 -1.88 -9.97 25.38
N ARG A 176 -2.17 -10.04 26.69
CA ARG A 176 -3.20 -10.96 27.20
C ARG A 176 -4.56 -10.33 26.91
N LEU A 177 -5.34 -10.99 26.05
CA LEU A 177 -6.77 -10.74 25.87
C LEU A 177 -7.57 -11.27 27.07
#